data_AF-A0A2Z7AND4-F1
#
_entry.id   AF-A0A2Z7AND4-F1
#
_cell.length_a   1.000
_cell.length_b   1.000
_cell.length_c   1.000
_cell.angle_alpha   90.00
_cell.angle_beta   90.00
_cell.angle_gamma   90.00
#
_symmetry.space_group_name_H-M   'P 1'
#
loop_
_entity.id
_entity.type
_entity.pdbx_description
1 polymer ?
#
loop_
_entity_poly.entity_id
_entity_poly.type
_entity_poly.pdbx_seq_one_letter_code
_entity_poly.pdbx_strand_id
1 'polypeptide(L)'
;MSHDLRHLTTAIAAVLLPLLLLPPLTAAYHQQFREAPAFRNGVSCPPPHENSSTIHIAMTLDYATPYLRGSVAAVLSVLQHSSCPENTVFHFLATTDHRYNLLRTIISTFPYLRFHLYPFDPTTVNHLISSSIRRALDEPLNYARIYLVDLLPSVVTRIIYLDSDLIVIDDIAKLWKINLKSHVLGAPEYCHANFSHYFTAKFWSNPSFSATFRRRAPCYFNTGVMVIDLTKWRNHGFTKKLEYWMKIQKRYRIYELGSLPPFLLVFAGNVEGVEHQWNQHGLGGDNLEGLCRDLHPGPVSLLHWSGKGKPWLRLDARRPCTLDNLWAPYDLLKHESLFSDIS
;
A
#
# COMPACT_ATOMS: atom_id res chain seq x y z
N MET A 1 -37.15 30.79 -64.64
CA MET A 1 -36.39 29.53 -64.71
C MET A 1 -35.31 29.61 -63.63
N SER A 2 -35.64 29.18 -62.42
CA SER A 2 -35.41 27.81 -61.94
C SER A 2 -33.91 27.49 -61.90
N HIS A 3 -33.33 27.47 -60.70
CA HIS A 3 -32.60 26.29 -60.25
C HIS A 3 -32.58 26.25 -58.72
N ASP A 4 -33.38 25.31 -58.24
CA ASP A 4 -33.62 24.85 -56.89
C ASP A 4 -32.41 23.97 -56.47
N LEU A 5 -31.62 24.39 -55.48
CA LEU A 5 -30.56 23.57 -54.90
C LEU A 5 -31.03 23.10 -53.52
N ARG A 6 -31.68 21.93 -53.51
CA ARG A 6 -32.16 21.25 -52.30
C ARG A 6 -30.98 20.81 -51.45
N HIS A 7 -30.83 21.41 -50.28
CA HIS A 7 -29.99 20.86 -49.22
C HIS A 7 -30.64 19.62 -48.63
N LEU A 8 -29.93 18.50 -48.77
CA LEU A 8 -30.29 17.20 -48.21
C LEU A 8 -30.02 17.23 -46.70
N THR A 9 -31.05 17.45 -45.88
CA THR A 9 -30.98 17.24 -44.43
C THR A 9 -31.03 15.75 -44.14
N THR A 10 -29.88 15.14 -43.89
CA THR A 10 -29.79 13.79 -43.31
C THR A 10 -30.00 13.89 -41.80
N ALA A 11 -31.21 13.56 -41.35
CA ALA A 11 -31.50 13.34 -39.94
C ALA A 11 -30.86 12.01 -39.52
N ILE A 12 -29.75 12.07 -38.77
CA ILE A 12 -29.20 10.91 -38.09
C ILE A 12 -30.06 10.68 -36.84
N ALA A 13 -30.98 9.72 -36.91
CA ALA A 13 -31.67 9.20 -35.75
C ALA A 13 -30.66 8.43 -34.90
N ALA A 14 -30.18 9.05 -33.81
CA ALA A 14 -29.40 8.36 -32.79
C ALA A 14 -30.32 7.36 -32.07
N VAL A 15 -30.23 6.09 -32.44
CA VAL A 15 -30.83 4.99 -31.67
C VAL A 15 -30.07 4.88 -30.36
N LEU A 16 -30.62 5.49 -29.31
CA LEU A 16 -30.22 5.24 -27.93
C LEU A 16 -30.59 3.78 -27.60
N LEU A 17 -29.65 2.87 -27.83
CA LEU A 17 -29.70 1.57 -27.18
C LEU A 17 -29.63 1.83 -25.66
N PRO A 18 -30.60 1.32 -24.86
CA PRO A 18 -30.43 1.36 -23.43
C PRO A 18 -29.23 0.47 -23.12
N LEU A 19 -28.16 1.09 -22.62
CA LEU A 19 -27.14 0.38 -21.87
C LEU A 19 -27.90 -0.33 -20.75
N LEU A 20 -28.11 -1.65 -20.91
CA LEU A 20 -28.50 -2.51 -19.80
C LEU A 20 -27.36 -2.38 -18.78
N LEU A 21 -27.57 -1.49 -17.81
CA LEU A 21 -26.79 -1.45 -16.58
C LEU A 21 -27.01 -2.80 -15.92
N LEU A 22 -26.10 -3.73 -16.18
CA LEU A 22 -25.93 -4.89 -15.32
C LEU A 22 -25.79 -4.34 -13.89
N PRO A 23 -26.60 -4.79 -12.92
CA PRO A 23 -26.37 -4.43 -11.54
C PRO A 23 -24.94 -4.86 -11.19
N PRO A 24 -24.21 -4.14 -10.33
CA PRO A 24 -22.94 -4.63 -9.83
C PRO A 24 -23.23 -5.97 -9.15
N LEU A 25 -22.74 -7.06 -9.75
CA LEU A 25 -22.65 -8.35 -9.08
C LEU A 25 -21.73 -8.14 -7.88
N THR A 26 -22.29 -7.79 -6.74
CA THR A 26 -21.61 -7.92 -5.44
C THR A 26 -21.56 -9.40 -5.07
N ALA A 27 -20.98 -10.22 -5.95
CA ALA A 27 -20.43 -11.49 -5.53
C ALA A 27 -19.18 -11.13 -4.73
N ALA A 28 -19.20 -11.39 -3.42
CA ALA A 28 -18.01 -11.25 -2.60
C ALA A 28 -16.88 -12.02 -3.29
N TYR A 29 -15.79 -11.35 -3.61
CA TYR A 29 -14.64 -11.95 -4.29
C TYR A 29 -14.00 -12.93 -3.31
N HIS A 30 -14.47 -14.19 -3.30
CA HIS A 30 -14.03 -15.19 -2.35
C HIS A 30 -12.72 -15.81 -2.87
N GLN A 31 -11.61 -15.14 -2.60
CA GLN A 31 -10.29 -15.62 -2.98
C GLN A 31 -9.89 -16.80 -2.10
N GLN A 32 -9.63 -17.95 -2.71
CA GLN A 32 -9.04 -19.09 -2.03
C GLN A 32 -7.55 -19.15 -2.33
N PHE A 33 -6.75 -19.35 -1.29
CA PHE A 33 -5.30 -19.45 -1.40
C PHE A 33 -4.83 -20.86 -1.03
N ARG A 34 -3.70 -21.27 -1.61
CA ARG A 34 -2.96 -22.47 -1.22
C ARG A 34 -2.31 -22.23 0.14
N GLU A 35 -2.17 -23.30 0.92
CA GLU A 35 -1.41 -23.26 2.17
C GLU A 35 0.06 -22.95 1.85
N ALA A 36 0.63 -22.00 2.59
CA ALA A 36 2.03 -21.65 2.51
C ALA A 36 2.91 -22.72 3.19
N PRO A 37 4.14 -22.95 2.70
CA PRO A 37 5.10 -23.80 3.39
C PRO A 37 5.34 -23.36 4.84
N ALA A 38 5.71 -24.31 5.70
CA ALA A 38 6.17 -23.98 7.04
C ALA A 38 7.61 -23.44 6.98
N PHE A 39 7.81 -22.21 7.44
CA PHE A 39 9.13 -21.59 7.56
C PHE A 39 9.59 -21.66 9.02
N ARG A 40 10.85 -22.09 9.24
CA ARG A 40 11.42 -22.30 10.58
C ARG A 40 12.64 -21.41 10.78
N ASN A 41 12.87 -21.03 12.02
CA ASN A 41 14.07 -20.31 12.42
C ASN A 41 15.34 -21.09 12.07
N GLY A 42 16.35 -20.38 11.57
CA GLY A 42 17.71 -20.90 11.46
C GLY A 42 18.36 -21.15 12.83
N VAL A 43 19.46 -21.91 12.84
CA VAL A 43 20.15 -22.35 14.07
C VAL A 43 20.62 -21.19 14.95
N SER A 44 20.94 -20.04 14.35
CA SER A 44 21.43 -18.85 15.06
C SER A 44 20.32 -17.92 15.59
N CYS A 45 19.05 -18.28 15.38
CA CYS A 45 17.93 -17.44 15.80
C CYS A 45 17.69 -17.55 17.31
N PRO A 46 17.41 -16.41 17.99
CA PRO A 46 16.99 -16.45 19.38
C PRO A 46 15.61 -17.11 19.50
N PRO A 47 15.27 -17.66 20.68
CA PRO A 47 13.99 -18.31 20.90
C PRO A 47 12.82 -17.40 20.54
N PRO A 48 11.78 -17.93 19.86
CA PRO A 48 10.53 -17.20 19.71
C PRO A 48 10.01 -16.81 21.09
N HIS A 49 9.37 -15.64 21.21
CA HIS A 49 8.76 -15.09 22.44
C HIS A 49 9.69 -14.31 23.39
N GLU A 50 10.98 -14.15 23.08
CA GLU A 50 11.76 -13.07 23.70
C GLU A 50 11.38 -11.73 23.07
N ASN A 51 10.79 -10.82 23.85
CA ASN A 51 10.32 -9.51 23.38
C ASN A 51 11.41 -8.69 22.67
N SER A 52 12.67 -8.85 23.06
CA SER A 52 13.83 -8.17 22.46
C SER A 52 14.14 -8.64 21.02
N SER A 53 13.71 -9.84 20.65
CA SER A 53 14.00 -10.47 19.35
C SER A 53 12.87 -10.39 18.34
N THR A 54 11.68 -9.91 18.77
CA THR A 54 10.47 -9.92 17.95
C THR A 54 10.48 -8.77 16.94
N ILE A 55 10.26 -9.09 15.66
CA ILE A 55 10.11 -8.12 14.57
C ILE A 55 8.61 -7.88 14.36
N HIS A 56 8.16 -6.65 14.62
CA HIS A 56 6.78 -6.25 14.42
C HIS A 56 6.59 -5.70 13.01
N ILE A 57 5.65 -6.25 12.26
CA ILE A 57 5.28 -5.80 10.91
C ILE A 57 3.79 -5.44 10.90
N ALA A 58 3.44 -4.24 10.46
CA ALA A 58 2.05 -3.86 10.20
C ALA A 58 1.76 -3.80 8.70
N MET A 59 0.57 -4.22 8.33
CA MET A 59 0.01 -4.01 6.99
C MET A 59 -1.51 -3.97 7.05
N THR A 60 -2.11 -3.42 6.00
CA THR A 60 -3.56 -3.43 5.83
C THR A 60 -4.01 -4.65 5.03
N LEU A 61 -5.11 -5.28 5.44
CA LEU A 61 -5.74 -6.37 4.70
C LEU A 61 -7.13 -5.94 4.23
N ASP A 62 -7.27 -5.79 2.91
CA ASP A 62 -8.54 -5.48 2.27
C ASP A 62 -9.14 -6.75 1.68
N TYR A 63 -10.06 -7.37 2.42
CA TYR A 63 -10.68 -8.63 2.01
C TYR A 63 -11.57 -8.49 0.78
N ALA A 64 -12.18 -7.31 0.57
CA ALA A 64 -13.19 -7.12 -0.47
C ALA A 64 -12.59 -6.81 -1.84
N THR A 65 -11.26 -6.71 -1.95
CA THR A 65 -10.58 -6.32 -3.19
C THR A 65 -9.46 -7.29 -3.57
N PRO A 66 -8.99 -7.25 -4.84
CA PRO A 66 -7.85 -8.06 -5.27
C PRO A 66 -6.55 -7.79 -4.51
N TYR A 67 -6.48 -6.76 -3.65
CA TYR A 67 -5.28 -6.44 -2.88
C TYR A 67 -4.95 -7.45 -1.79
N LEU A 68 -5.93 -8.24 -1.30
CA LEU A 68 -5.63 -9.34 -0.38
C LEU A 68 -4.62 -10.32 -0.98
N ARG A 69 -4.70 -10.60 -2.28
CA ARG A 69 -3.70 -11.43 -3.01
C ARG A 69 -2.30 -10.84 -2.95
N GLY A 70 -2.19 -9.52 -3.08
CA GLY A 70 -0.94 -8.80 -2.87
C GLY A 70 -0.40 -8.98 -1.45
N SER A 71 -1.24 -8.74 -0.44
CA SER A 71 -0.84 -8.89 0.97
C SER A 71 -0.39 -10.32 1.30
N VAL A 72 -1.07 -11.34 0.75
CA VAL A 72 -0.66 -12.74 0.90
C VAL A 72 0.73 -12.96 0.31
N ALA A 73 1.00 -12.47 -0.90
CA ALA A 73 2.34 -12.56 -1.50
C ALA A 73 3.41 -11.81 -0.67
N ALA A 74 3.08 -10.64 -0.13
CA ALA A 74 3.97 -9.87 0.73
C ALA A 74 4.34 -10.65 2.00
N VAL A 75 3.33 -11.23 2.69
CA VAL A 75 3.55 -12.08 3.88
C VAL A 75 4.43 -13.28 3.53
N LEU A 76 4.11 -14.01 2.46
CA LEU A 76 4.89 -15.16 2.02
C LEU A 76 6.35 -14.76 1.74
N SER A 77 6.57 -13.66 1.03
CA SER A 77 7.92 -13.19 0.70
C SER A 77 8.74 -12.86 1.95
N VAL A 78 8.13 -12.21 2.95
CA VAL A 78 8.80 -11.95 4.23
C VAL A 78 9.19 -13.26 4.92
N LEU A 79 8.26 -14.21 5.04
CA LEU A 79 8.53 -15.49 5.70
C LEU A 79 9.62 -16.30 4.98
N GLN A 80 9.59 -16.31 3.64
CA GLN A 80 10.51 -17.05 2.81
C GLN A 80 11.95 -16.52 2.87
N HIS A 81 12.12 -15.20 3.01
CA HIS A 81 13.45 -14.56 2.97
C HIS A 81 13.99 -14.16 4.34
N SER A 82 13.23 -14.36 5.42
CA SER A 82 13.69 -14.11 6.78
C SER A 82 14.55 -15.27 7.29
N SER A 83 15.68 -14.96 7.95
CA SER A 83 16.47 -15.99 8.64
C SER A 83 15.73 -16.56 9.86
N CYS A 84 14.92 -15.72 10.52
CA CYS A 84 14.19 -16.05 11.75
C CYS A 84 12.68 -15.76 11.60
N PRO A 85 11.95 -16.45 10.69
CA PRO A 85 10.56 -16.14 10.39
C PRO A 85 9.61 -16.33 11.58
N GLU A 86 9.93 -17.22 12.52
CA GLU A 86 9.10 -17.47 13.73
C GLU A 86 9.23 -16.32 14.76
N ASN A 87 10.19 -15.41 14.58
CA ASN A 87 10.36 -14.21 15.40
C ASN A 87 9.65 -12.98 14.82
N THR A 88 8.99 -13.12 13.67
CA THR A 88 8.18 -12.07 13.06
C THR A 88 6.73 -12.18 13.51
N VAL A 89 6.12 -11.05 13.89
CA VAL A 89 4.69 -10.96 14.20
C VAL A 89 4.02 -9.91 13.31
N PHE A 90 2.92 -10.30 12.69
CA PHE A 90 2.14 -9.42 11.83
C PHE A 90 0.98 -8.76 12.58
N HIS A 91 0.82 -7.46 12.41
CA HIS A 91 -0.28 -6.64 12.92
C HIS A 91 -1.14 -6.22 11.72
N PHE A 92 -2.21 -6.96 11.47
CA PHE A 92 -3.12 -6.69 10.37
C PHE A 92 -4.18 -5.68 10.77
N LEU A 93 -4.34 -4.63 9.97
CA LEU A 93 -5.43 -3.67 10.08
C LEU A 93 -6.46 -4.00 9.00
N ALA A 94 -7.72 -4.22 9.40
CA ALA A 94 -8.79 -4.53 8.46
C ALA A 94 -10.12 -3.96 8.92
N THR A 95 -11.04 -3.70 7.99
CA THR A 95 -12.42 -3.36 8.31
C THR A 95 -13.12 -4.50 9.05
N THR A 96 -14.18 -4.19 9.78
CA THR A 96 -14.97 -5.19 10.51
C THR A 96 -15.79 -6.08 9.58
N ASP A 97 -16.20 -5.52 8.45
CA ASP A 97 -16.92 -6.22 7.40
C ASP A 97 -16.00 -7.30 6.83
N HIS A 98 -16.39 -8.57 6.96
CA HIS A 98 -15.61 -9.76 6.59
C HIS A 98 -14.52 -10.25 7.55
N ARG A 99 -14.46 -9.76 8.80
CA ARG A 99 -13.47 -10.22 9.80
C ARG A 99 -13.35 -11.75 9.91
N TYR A 100 -14.48 -12.46 9.96
CA TYR A 100 -14.48 -13.93 10.09
C TYR A 100 -13.87 -14.63 8.88
N ASN A 101 -14.25 -14.21 7.67
CA ASN A 101 -13.73 -14.79 6.44
C ASN A 101 -12.23 -14.48 6.28
N LEU A 102 -11.83 -13.24 6.57
CA LEU A 102 -10.43 -12.85 6.55
C LEU A 102 -9.59 -13.68 7.54
N LEU A 103 -10.07 -13.86 8.78
CA LEU A 103 -9.39 -14.71 9.77
C LEU A 103 -9.25 -16.14 9.26
N ARG A 104 -10.32 -16.73 8.72
CA ARG A 104 -10.26 -18.08 8.12
C ARG A 104 -9.24 -18.14 7.00
N THR A 105 -9.26 -17.17 6.08
CA THR A 105 -8.32 -17.10 4.96
C THR A 105 -6.88 -17.03 5.45
N ILE A 106 -6.55 -16.18 6.43
CA ILE A 106 -5.18 -16.07 6.96
C ILE A 106 -4.76 -17.36 7.66
N ILE A 107 -5.62 -17.96 8.51
CA ILE A 107 -5.30 -19.20 9.23
C ILE A 107 -5.11 -20.37 8.24
N SER A 108 -5.94 -20.49 7.21
CA SER A 108 -5.81 -21.57 6.22
C SER A 108 -4.61 -21.37 5.29
N THR A 109 -4.24 -20.11 5.00
CA THR A 109 -3.12 -19.79 4.11
C THR A 109 -1.79 -19.86 4.85
N PHE A 110 -1.73 -19.42 6.10
CA PHE A 110 -0.51 -19.41 6.91
C PHE A 110 -0.74 -19.99 8.31
N PRO A 111 -0.84 -21.33 8.46
CA PRO A 111 -1.18 -21.96 9.74
C PRO A 111 -0.22 -21.69 10.89
N TYR A 112 1.04 -21.37 10.57
CA TYR A 112 2.12 -21.12 11.53
C TYR A 112 2.39 -19.62 11.76
N LEU A 113 1.62 -18.72 11.14
CA LEU A 113 1.84 -17.29 11.23
C LEU A 113 1.47 -16.77 12.61
N ARG A 114 2.40 -16.03 13.22
CA ARG A 114 2.11 -15.22 14.40
C ARG A 114 1.51 -13.89 13.94
N PHE A 115 0.24 -13.66 14.23
CA PHE A 115 -0.42 -12.41 13.87
C PHE A 115 -1.48 -11.95 14.86
N HIS A 116 -1.81 -10.67 14.77
CA HIS A 116 -2.94 -10.03 15.43
C HIS A 116 -3.77 -9.28 14.39
N LEU A 117 -5.11 -9.36 14.52
CA LEU A 117 -6.04 -8.66 13.63
C LEU A 117 -6.78 -7.56 14.39
N TYR A 118 -6.48 -6.31 14.04
CA TYR A 118 -7.07 -5.11 14.63
C TYR A 118 -8.19 -4.58 13.74
N PRO A 119 -9.40 -4.40 14.28
CA PRO A 119 -10.49 -3.76 13.55
C PRO A 119 -10.17 -2.28 13.33
N PHE A 120 -10.34 -1.81 12.10
CA PHE A 120 -10.29 -0.40 11.75
C PHE A 120 -11.70 0.06 11.39
N ASP A 121 -12.22 1.04 12.14
CA ASP A 121 -13.50 1.67 11.88
C ASP A 121 -13.32 2.79 10.83
N PRO A 122 -13.87 2.66 9.61
CA PRO A 122 -13.78 3.67 8.57
C PRO A 122 -14.29 5.06 8.98
N THR A 123 -15.26 5.13 9.91
CA THR A 123 -15.85 6.41 10.36
C THR A 123 -14.82 7.34 11.00
N THR A 124 -13.75 6.76 11.56
CA THR A 124 -12.59 7.46 12.11
C THR A 124 -11.98 8.46 11.12
N VAL A 125 -12.01 8.13 9.82
CA VAL A 125 -11.30 8.91 8.80
C VAL A 125 -12.19 9.39 7.66
N ASN A 126 -13.37 8.80 7.43
CA ASN A 126 -14.30 9.19 6.37
C ASN A 126 -14.59 10.70 6.34
N HIS A 127 -14.72 11.30 7.52
CA HIS A 127 -15.00 12.73 7.65
C HIS A 127 -13.78 13.63 7.35
N LEU A 128 -12.59 13.06 7.17
CA LEU A 128 -11.34 13.75 6.85
C LEU A 128 -10.91 13.51 5.39
N ILE A 129 -11.33 12.41 4.78
CA ILE A 129 -10.99 12.08 3.39
C ILE A 129 -11.66 13.07 2.45
N SER A 130 -10.88 13.49 1.46
CA SER A 130 -11.30 14.42 0.42
C SER A 130 -11.24 13.67 -0.89
N SER A 131 -12.33 13.67 -1.65
CA SER A 131 -12.41 12.97 -2.93
C SER A 131 -11.19 13.23 -3.82
N SER A 132 -10.45 12.18 -4.16
CA SER A 132 -9.32 12.24 -5.08
C SER A 132 -9.80 12.06 -6.52
N ILE A 133 -9.01 12.52 -7.49
CA ILE A 133 -9.18 12.17 -8.90
C ILE A 133 -9.14 10.64 -9.08
N ARG A 134 -8.40 9.93 -8.20
CA ARG A 134 -8.34 8.47 -8.17
C ARG A 134 -9.18 7.95 -7.01
N ARG A 135 -10.41 7.50 -7.29
CA ARG A 135 -11.33 6.96 -6.27
C ARG A 135 -10.72 5.88 -5.37
N ALA A 136 -9.82 5.04 -5.90
CA ALA A 136 -9.12 4.03 -5.09
C ALA A 136 -8.24 4.61 -3.97
N LEU A 137 -7.86 5.89 -4.05
CA LEU A 137 -7.11 6.60 -3.00
C LEU A 137 -8.00 7.14 -1.87
N ASP A 138 -9.32 7.08 -2.05
CA ASP A 138 -10.31 7.51 -1.06
C ASP A 138 -10.70 6.38 -0.11
N GLU A 139 -10.21 5.16 -0.35
CA GLU A 139 -10.49 3.99 0.49
C GLU A 139 -9.98 4.23 1.91
N PRO A 140 -10.85 4.18 2.95
CA PRO A 140 -10.49 4.50 4.33
C PRO A 140 -9.31 3.69 4.86
N LEU A 141 -9.19 2.44 4.42
CA LEU A 141 -8.11 1.56 4.84
C LEU A 141 -6.71 2.07 4.44
N ASN A 142 -6.59 2.87 3.37
CA ASN A 142 -5.33 3.52 2.97
C ASN A 142 -4.81 4.54 4.01
N TYR A 143 -5.66 4.97 4.94
CA TYR A 143 -5.33 5.91 6.00
C TYR A 143 -5.16 5.21 7.36
N ALA A 144 -5.47 3.91 7.48
CA ALA A 144 -5.38 3.18 8.74
C ALA A 144 -3.97 3.23 9.36
N ARG A 145 -2.93 3.33 8.54
CA ARG A 145 -1.53 3.49 8.98
C ARG A 145 -1.26 4.73 9.82
N ILE A 146 -2.10 5.77 9.71
CA ILE A 146 -2.02 6.98 10.54
C ILE A 146 -2.33 6.65 12.01
N TYR A 147 -3.13 5.63 12.25
CA TYR A 147 -3.69 5.25 13.55
C TYR A 147 -2.98 4.05 14.19
N LEU A 148 -1.79 3.67 13.70
CA LEU A 148 -1.04 2.53 14.25
C LEU A 148 -0.85 2.64 15.77
N VAL A 149 -0.55 3.83 16.29
CA VAL A 149 -0.34 4.03 17.72
C VAL A 149 -1.61 3.93 18.57
N ASP A 150 -2.76 4.15 17.95
CA ASP A 150 -4.08 4.11 18.58
C ASP A 150 -4.66 2.69 18.56
N LEU A 151 -4.31 1.91 17.52
CA LEU A 151 -4.79 0.54 17.31
C LEU A 151 -3.92 -0.51 18.01
N LEU A 152 -2.60 -0.31 18.05
CA LEU A 152 -1.66 -1.30 18.59
C LEU A 152 -1.41 -1.12 20.09
N PRO A 153 -1.22 -2.22 20.85
CA PRO A 153 -0.86 -2.16 22.26
C PRO A 153 0.37 -1.28 22.52
N SER A 154 0.40 -0.58 23.65
CA SER A 154 1.50 0.33 24.02
C SER A 154 2.86 -0.38 24.17
N VAL A 155 2.86 -1.67 24.48
CA VAL A 155 4.07 -2.52 24.52
C VAL A 155 4.77 -2.64 23.16
N VAL A 156 4.05 -2.44 22.05
CA VAL A 156 4.67 -2.33 20.72
C VAL A 156 5.22 -0.92 20.57
N THR A 157 6.55 -0.82 20.65
CA THR A 157 7.29 0.46 20.63
C THR A 157 7.94 0.77 19.28
N ARG A 158 8.09 -0.23 18.42
CA ARG A 158 8.70 -0.13 17.08
C ARG A 158 7.95 -1.01 16.10
N ILE A 159 7.83 -0.59 14.85
CA ILE A 159 7.16 -1.37 13.80
C ILE A 159 7.73 -1.10 12.41
N ILE A 160 7.73 -2.11 11.54
CA ILE A 160 7.86 -1.93 10.10
C ILE A 160 6.46 -1.87 9.51
N TYR A 161 6.14 -0.84 8.72
CA TYR A 161 4.92 -0.79 7.94
C TYR A 161 5.21 -1.17 6.49
N LEU A 162 4.38 -2.06 5.92
CA LEU A 162 4.46 -2.55 4.54
C LEU A 162 3.10 -2.36 3.83
N ASP A 163 3.11 -1.78 2.62
CA ASP A 163 1.97 -1.78 1.70
C ASP A 163 1.70 -3.20 1.17
N SER A 164 0.53 -3.43 0.57
CA SER A 164 0.08 -4.74 0.10
C SER A 164 0.64 -5.16 -1.26
N ASP A 165 1.32 -4.28 -1.98
CA ASP A 165 1.75 -4.45 -3.37
C ASP A 165 3.28 -4.52 -3.50
N LEU A 166 3.92 -5.26 -2.60
CA LEU A 166 5.36 -5.46 -2.56
C LEU A 166 5.75 -6.92 -2.33
N ILE A 167 7.01 -7.24 -2.61
CA ILE A 167 7.68 -8.46 -2.13
C ILE A 167 9.03 -8.09 -1.53
N VAL A 168 9.41 -8.80 -0.48
CA VAL A 168 10.71 -8.73 0.16
C VAL A 168 11.55 -9.90 -0.35
N ILE A 169 12.82 -9.63 -0.71
CA ILE A 169 13.76 -10.63 -1.25
C ILE A 169 15.07 -10.68 -0.47
N ASP A 170 15.07 -10.13 0.75
CA ASP A 170 16.21 -10.11 1.67
C ASP A 170 15.70 -10.22 3.12
N ASP A 171 16.60 -10.47 4.08
CA ASP A 171 16.23 -10.66 5.47
C ASP A 171 15.67 -9.36 6.10
N ILE A 172 14.38 -9.38 6.45
CA ILE A 172 13.67 -8.25 7.04
C ILE A 172 14.28 -7.75 8.35
N ALA A 173 15.06 -8.61 9.04
CA ALA A 173 15.80 -8.22 10.24
C ALA A 173 16.83 -7.11 9.97
N LYS A 174 17.35 -7.00 8.75
CA LYS A 174 18.25 -5.92 8.33
C LYS A 174 17.52 -4.57 8.35
N LEU A 175 16.32 -4.50 7.76
CA LEU A 175 15.45 -3.31 7.80
C LEU A 175 15.05 -2.98 9.25
N TRP A 176 14.70 -3.99 10.05
CA TRP A 176 14.32 -3.81 11.45
C TRP A 176 15.41 -3.12 12.28
N LYS A 177 16.68 -3.46 12.04
CA LYS A 177 17.85 -3.00 12.80
C LYS A 177 18.32 -1.58 12.46
N ILE A 178 17.75 -0.93 11.45
CA ILE A 178 18.15 0.43 11.06
C ILE A 178 18.05 1.40 12.24
N ASN A 179 19.12 2.13 12.52
CA ASN A 179 19.10 3.12 13.60
C ASN A 179 18.36 4.39 13.15
N LEU A 180 17.18 4.63 13.73
CA LEU A 180 16.36 5.82 13.45
C LEU A 180 16.94 7.12 14.03
N LYS A 181 18.03 7.05 14.81
CA LYS A 181 18.65 8.20 15.49
C LYS A 181 17.59 9.01 16.26
N SER A 182 17.54 10.32 16.04
CA SER A 182 16.53 11.21 16.62
C SER A 182 15.18 11.14 15.90
N HIS A 183 15.11 10.61 14.68
CA HIS A 183 13.90 10.57 13.87
C HIS A 183 12.84 9.61 14.43
N VAL A 184 11.58 9.89 14.11
CA VAL A 184 10.42 9.05 14.47
C VAL A 184 10.19 7.94 13.44
N LEU A 185 10.60 8.16 12.19
CA LEU A 185 10.47 7.18 11.13
C LEU A 185 11.70 7.21 10.21
N GLY A 186 11.96 6.07 9.59
CA GLY A 186 12.96 5.89 8.53
C GLY A 186 12.32 5.31 7.28
N ALA A 187 12.72 5.82 6.12
CA ALA A 187 12.25 5.39 4.81
C ALA A 187 13.27 5.77 3.72
N PRO A 188 13.29 5.08 2.56
CA PRO A 188 14.09 5.52 1.42
C PRO A 188 13.66 6.89 0.90
N GLU A 189 14.61 7.84 0.85
CA GLU A 189 14.39 9.20 0.37
C GLU A 189 14.88 9.40 -1.07
N TYR A 190 14.03 9.98 -1.91
CA TYR A 190 14.25 10.22 -3.33
C TYR A 190 14.30 11.74 -3.60
N CYS A 191 15.37 12.38 -3.13
CA CYS A 191 15.54 13.84 -3.21
C CYS A 191 15.66 14.40 -4.64
N HIS A 192 15.87 13.54 -5.65
CA HIS A 192 15.90 13.94 -7.06
C HIS A 192 14.49 14.14 -7.64
N ALA A 193 13.44 13.63 -6.97
CA ALA A 193 12.07 13.83 -7.40
C ALA A 193 11.67 15.31 -7.24
N ASN A 194 10.89 15.83 -8.19
CA ASN A 194 10.35 17.18 -8.05
C ASN A 194 9.28 17.21 -6.94
N PHE A 195 9.70 17.58 -5.73
CA PHE A 195 8.85 17.62 -4.55
C PHE A 195 7.63 18.54 -4.73
N SER A 196 7.71 19.55 -5.61
CA SER A 196 6.61 20.46 -5.88
C SER A 196 5.39 19.75 -6.47
N HIS A 197 5.57 18.61 -7.16
CA HIS A 197 4.49 17.87 -7.82
C HIS A 197 3.52 17.18 -6.84
N TYR A 198 3.88 17.04 -5.56
CA TYR A 198 3.03 16.39 -4.56
C TYR A 198 1.97 17.32 -3.97
N PHE A 199 2.01 18.62 -4.32
CA PHE A 199 1.10 19.65 -3.81
C PHE A 199 0.60 20.54 -4.96
N THR A 200 -0.60 21.09 -4.81
CA THR A 200 -1.22 21.94 -5.83
C THR A 200 -0.65 23.36 -5.81
N ALA A 201 -0.89 24.13 -6.88
CA ALA A 201 -0.54 25.55 -6.91
C ALA A 201 -1.13 26.34 -5.73
N LYS A 202 -2.32 25.95 -5.23
CA LYS A 202 -2.97 26.56 -4.05
C LYS A 202 -2.17 26.35 -2.76
N PHE A 203 -1.46 25.23 -2.64
CA PHE A 203 -0.56 25.00 -1.51
C PHE A 203 0.62 25.96 -1.57
N TRP A 204 1.29 26.01 -2.72
CA TRP A 204 2.52 26.79 -2.89
C TRP A 204 2.29 28.30 -2.85
N SER A 205 1.15 28.78 -3.35
CA SER A 205 0.79 30.21 -3.33
C SER A 205 0.36 30.74 -1.96
N ASN A 206 0.10 29.85 -0.98
CA ASN A 206 -0.25 30.25 0.38
C ASN A 206 0.98 30.16 1.31
N PRO A 207 1.56 31.30 1.75
CA PRO A 207 2.77 31.29 2.59
C PRO A 207 2.60 30.56 3.92
N SER A 208 1.39 30.51 4.47
CA SER A 208 1.12 29.81 5.73
C SER A 208 1.21 28.29 5.58
N PHE A 209 0.90 27.76 4.39
CA PHE A 209 1.01 26.33 4.12
C PHE A 209 2.45 25.94 3.78
N SER A 210 3.07 26.63 2.82
CA SER A 210 4.44 26.34 2.40
C SER A 210 5.48 26.57 3.51
N ALA A 211 5.18 27.44 4.50
CA ALA A 211 5.99 27.62 5.70
C ALA A 211 6.24 26.33 6.50
N THR A 212 5.43 25.27 6.34
CA THR A 212 5.67 23.96 7.00
C THR A 212 7.04 23.37 6.68
N PHE A 213 7.57 23.66 5.48
CA PHE A 213 8.87 23.19 5.02
C PHE A 213 10.00 24.17 5.32
N ARG A 214 9.72 25.33 5.93
CA ARG A 214 10.75 26.31 6.28
C ARG A 214 11.75 25.66 7.25
N ARG A 215 13.04 25.82 6.95
CA ARG A 215 14.17 25.20 7.69
C ARG A 215 14.24 23.68 7.61
N ARG A 216 13.52 23.06 6.67
CA ARG A 216 13.66 21.64 6.31
C ARG A 216 14.23 21.55 4.91
N ALA A 217 14.92 20.45 4.61
CA ALA A 217 15.25 20.05 3.25
C ALA A 217 14.29 18.93 2.85
N PRO A 218 13.06 19.23 2.40
CA PRO A 218 12.07 18.19 2.16
C PRO A 218 12.45 17.34 0.94
N CYS A 219 12.53 16.03 1.15
CA CYS A 219 12.65 15.05 0.09
C CYS A 219 11.37 14.21 -0.01
N TYR A 220 11.10 13.70 -1.22
CA TYR A 220 10.07 12.69 -1.38
C TYR A 220 10.52 11.39 -0.72
N PHE A 221 9.62 10.75 0.01
CA PHE A 221 9.75 9.35 0.39
C PHE A 221 8.41 8.64 0.16
N ASN A 222 8.47 7.38 -0.24
CA ASN A 222 7.29 6.54 -0.37
C ASN A 222 6.88 6.02 1.01
N THR A 223 5.57 6.03 1.31
CA THR A 223 5.01 5.65 2.62
C THR A 223 4.64 4.17 2.74
N GLY A 224 4.91 3.37 1.72
CA GLY A 224 4.59 1.94 1.70
C GLY A 224 5.66 1.05 2.32
N VAL A 225 6.82 1.61 2.65
CA VAL A 225 7.86 0.94 3.45
C VAL A 225 8.41 1.94 4.45
N MET A 226 8.11 1.74 5.74
CA MET A 226 8.58 2.63 6.81
C MET A 226 8.98 1.83 8.03
N VAL A 227 10.06 2.23 8.69
CA VAL A 227 10.40 1.79 10.05
C VAL A 227 10.02 2.90 11.01
N ILE A 228 9.19 2.61 12.00
CA ILE A 228 8.53 3.63 12.83
C ILE A 228 8.80 3.36 14.30
N ASP A 229 9.24 4.39 15.01
CA ASP A 229 9.27 4.46 16.47
C ASP A 229 7.89 4.91 16.98
N LEU A 230 7.10 3.95 17.44
CA LEU A 230 5.74 4.19 17.94
C LEU A 230 5.75 4.94 19.28
N THR A 231 6.82 4.83 20.07
CA THR A 231 6.96 5.60 21.31
C THR A 231 7.10 7.08 21.02
N LYS A 232 8.04 7.46 20.14
CA LYS A 232 8.19 8.84 19.68
C LYS A 232 6.93 9.32 18.96
N TRP A 233 6.28 8.44 18.20
CA TRP A 233 5.04 8.77 17.51
C TRP A 233 3.93 9.21 18.49
N ARG A 234 3.70 8.41 19.54
CA ARG A 234 2.76 8.71 20.63
C ARG A 234 3.13 10.00 21.35
N ASN A 235 4.38 10.12 21.83
CA ASN A 235 4.84 11.24 22.65
C ASN A 235 4.70 12.60 21.97
N HIS A 236 4.90 12.65 20.65
CA HIS A 236 4.82 13.89 19.88
C HIS A 236 3.46 14.10 19.19
N GLY A 237 2.49 13.20 19.41
CA GLY A 237 1.13 13.30 18.89
C GLY A 237 1.04 13.38 17.37
N PHE A 238 1.83 12.59 16.64
CA PHE A 238 1.91 12.72 15.17
C PHE A 238 0.60 12.38 14.44
N THR A 239 -0.24 11.49 15.00
CA THR A 239 -1.61 11.24 14.49
C THR A 239 -2.38 12.55 14.32
N LYS A 240 -2.40 13.40 15.36
CA LYS A 240 -3.11 14.70 15.33
C LYS A 240 -2.52 15.68 14.31
N LYS A 241 -1.21 15.63 14.08
CA LYS A 241 -0.53 16.48 13.08
C LYS A 241 -0.90 16.05 11.65
N LEU A 242 -1.04 14.75 11.41
CA LEU A 242 -1.49 14.22 10.12
C LEU A 242 -2.97 14.60 9.87
N GLU A 243 -3.83 14.41 10.86
CA GLU A 243 -5.24 14.80 10.77
C GLU A 243 -5.43 16.30 10.51
N TYR A 244 -4.59 17.15 11.12
CA TYR A 244 -4.60 18.59 10.85
C TYR A 244 -4.45 18.87 9.35
N TRP A 245 -3.48 18.25 8.69
CA TRP A 245 -3.28 18.44 7.25
C TRP A 245 -4.41 17.85 6.40
N MET A 246 -5.02 16.76 6.85
CA MET A 246 -6.21 16.19 6.18
C MET A 246 -7.42 17.14 6.29
N LYS A 247 -7.61 17.82 7.43
CA LYS A 247 -8.63 18.86 7.59
C LYS A 247 -8.37 20.06 6.67
N ILE A 248 -7.12 20.51 6.56
CA ILE A 248 -6.72 21.56 5.60
C ILE A 248 -7.01 21.12 4.16
N GLN A 249 -6.66 19.89 3.79
CA GLN A 249 -6.96 19.34 2.47
C GLN A 249 -8.46 19.40 2.15
N LYS A 250 -9.31 19.00 3.09
CA LYS A 250 -10.77 19.01 2.89
C LYS A 250 -11.33 20.39 2.57
N ARG A 251 -10.73 21.44 3.13
CA ARG A 251 -11.16 22.82 2.93
C ARG A 251 -10.53 23.48 1.69
N TYR A 252 -9.26 23.20 1.40
CA TYR A 252 -8.49 23.99 0.43
C TYR A 252 -8.02 23.22 -0.81
N ARG A 253 -8.07 21.87 -0.80
CA ARG A 253 -7.62 20.98 -1.89
C ARG A 253 -6.16 21.28 -2.31
N ILE A 254 -5.25 21.08 -1.35
CA ILE A 254 -3.82 21.37 -1.44
C ILE A 254 -2.98 20.22 -2.04
N TYR A 255 -3.55 19.03 -2.26
CA TYR A 255 -2.90 17.89 -2.93
C TYR A 255 -3.93 16.91 -3.52
N GLU A 256 -3.46 15.88 -4.25
CA GLU A 256 -4.34 14.88 -4.92
C GLU A 256 -4.00 13.40 -4.61
N LEU A 257 -2.89 13.13 -3.94
CA LEU A 257 -2.28 11.79 -3.82
C LEU A 257 -2.71 11.00 -2.56
N GLY A 258 -3.99 11.06 -2.19
CA GLY A 258 -4.55 10.26 -1.09
C GLY A 258 -3.85 10.49 0.26
N SER A 259 -3.41 9.40 0.90
CA SER A 259 -2.81 9.44 2.24
C SER A 259 -1.31 9.76 2.27
N LEU A 260 -0.62 9.84 1.12
CA LEU A 260 0.82 10.16 1.06
C LEU A 260 1.14 11.63 1.45
N PRO A 261 0.49 12.66 0.89
CA PRO A 261 0.86 14.06 1.16
C PRO A 261 0.81 14.48 2.64
N PRO A 262 -0.15 14.02 3.49
CA PRO A 262 -0.08 14.27 4.92
C PRO A 262 1.25 13.83 5.55
N PHE A 263 1.77 12.65 5.17
CA PHE A 263 3.08 12.19 5.65
C PHE A 263 4.20 13.09 5.18
N LEU A 264 4.20 13.52 3.92
CA LEU A 264 5.21 14.45 3.40
C LEU A 264 5.16 15.78 4.16
N LEU A 265 3.97 16.34 4.42
CA LEU A 265 3.80 17.61 5.15
C LEU A 265 4.33 17.54 6.59
N VAL A 266 4.18 16.38 7.24
CA VAL A 266 4.62 16.19 8.62
C VAL A 266 6.09 15.82 8.71
N PHE A 267 6.58 14.93 7.84
CA PHE A 267 7.86 14.25 8.02
C PHE A 267 8.94 14.60 7.00
N ALA A 268 8.64 15.11 5.80
CA ALA A 268 9.67 15.35 4.79
C ALA A 268 10.77 16.30 5.32
N GLY A 269 12.03 15.87 5.17
CA GLY A 269 13.20 16.54 5.74
C GLY A 269 13.46 16.26 7.23
N ASN A 270 12.68 15.36 7.85
CA ASN A 270 12.84 14.87 9.22
C ASN A 270 12.65 13.33 9.28
N VAL A 271 13.11 12.63 8.25
CA VAL A 271 13.11 11.17 8.14
C VAL A 271 14.54 10.67 8.25
N GLU A 272 14.76 9.51 8.87
CA GLU A 272 16.03 8.82 8.71
C GLU A 272 16.10 8.18 7.32
N GLY A 273 17.05 8.61 6.50
CA GLY A 273 17.27 8.03 5.18
C GLY A 273 17.65 6.55 5.27
N VAL A 274 16.84 5.69 4.64
CA VAL A 274 17.11 4.26 4.47
C VAL A 274 17.64 3.99 3.07
N GLU A 275 18.47 2.96 2.91
CA GLU A 275 19.02 2.56 1.62
C GLU A 275 17.91 2.22 0.61
N HIS A 276 18.07 2.69 -0.63
CA HIS A 276 17.07 2.52 -1.70
C HIS A 276 16.75 1.06 -2.05
N GLN A 277 17.62 0.12 -1.68
CA GLN A 277 17.37 -1.33 -1.84
C GLN A 277 16.08 -1.78 -1.16
N TRP A 278 15.64 -1.08 -0.10
CA TRP A 278 14.44 -1.39 0.68
C TRP A 278 13.15 -0.86 0.08
N ASN A 279 13.17 -0.16 -1.06
CA ASN A 279 11.94 0.27 -1.72
C ASN A 279 12.13 0.56 -3.21
N GLN A 280 12.31 -0.46 -4.05
CA GLN A 280 12.30 -0.32 -5.51
C GLN A 280 10.88 0.00 -5.99
N HIS A 281 10.49 1.27 -5.85
CA HIS A 281 9.11 1.72 -6.01
C HIS A 281 8.80 2.15 -7.45
N GLY A 282 7.50 2.25 -7.75
CA GLY A 282 7.02 2.72 -9.05
C GLY A 282 6.86 1.61 -10.09
N LEU A 283 7.01 0.33 -9.71
CA LEU A 283 6.84 -0.81 -10.63
C LEU A 283 5.37 -0.96 -11.10
N GLY A 284 4.45 -0.24 -10.47
CA GLY A 284 3.03 -0.15 -10.85
C GLY A 284 2.69 0.91 -11.92
N GLY A 285 3.66 1.40 -12.71
CA GLY A 285 3.42 2.33 -13.85
C GLY A 285 2.60 1.72 -15.00
N ASP A 286 1.92 2.50 -15.85
CA ASP A 286 1.02 1.92 -16.88
C ASP A 286 1.76 1.29 -18.07
N ASN A 287 1.46 0.02 -18.39
CA ASN A 287 2.10 -0.71 -19.49
C ASN A 287 1.57 -0.27 -20.86
N LEU A 288 0.34 0.27 -20.94
CA LEU A 288 -0.26 0.73 -22.21
C LEU A 288 0.43 1.98 -22.77
N GLU A 289 1.08 2.74 -21.89
CA GLU A 289 1.89 3.90 -22.26
C GLU A 289 3.40 3.58 -22.28
N GLY A 290 3.78 2.30 -22.16
CA GLY A 290 5.18 1.87 -22.13
C GLY A 290 5.92 2.20 -20.83
N LEU A 291 5.22 2.44 -19.73
CA LEU A 291 5.78 2.88 -18.44
C LEU A 291 6.17 1.72 -17.51
N CYS A 292 6.47 0.53 -18.06
CA CYS A 292 7.14 -0.51 -17.28
C CYS A 292 8.48 0.04 -16.81
N ARG A 293 8.59 0.30 -15.51
CA ARG A 293 9.77 0.95 -14.94
C ARG A 293 10.84 -0.09 -14.63
N ASP A 294 12.09 0.24 -14.98
CA ASP A 294 13.25 -0.50 -14.51
C ASP A 294 13.51 -0.26 -13.02
N LEU A 295 14.33 -1.13 -12.45
CA LEU A 295 14.84 -0.97 -11.08
C LEU A 295 15.69 0.30 -10.98
N HIS A 296 15.68 0.91 -9.80
CA HIS A 296 16.67 1.91 -9.45
C HIS A 296 18.06 1.26 -9.38
N PRO A 297 19.14 2.00 -9.68
CA PRO A 297 20.50 1.48 -9.57
C PRO A 297 20.82 0.99 -8.16
N GLY A 298 21.60 -0.09 -8.07
CA GLY A 298 22.11 -0.63 -6.80
C GLY A 298 21.50 -1.98 -6.40
N PRO A 299 21.80 -2.44 -5.17
CA PRO A 299 21.24 -3.68 -4.65
C PRO A 299 19.72 -3.59 -4.47
N VAL A 300 19.06 -4.75 -4.43
CA VAL A 300 17.62 -4.87 -4.26
C VAL A 300 17.31 -5.82 -3.11
N SER A 301 16.52 -5.33 -2.15
CA SER A 301 15.99 -6.10 -1.03
C SER A 301 14.46 -6.14 -1.01
N LEU A 302 13.80 -5.19 -1.69
CA LEU A 302 12.34 -5.09 -1.74
C LEU A 302 11.89 -4.45 -3.07
N LEU A 303 10.92 -5.10 -3.73
CA LEU A 303 10.29 -4.67 -4.97
C LEU A 303 8.86 -4.18 -4.68
N HIS A 304 8.49 -3.00 -5.17
CA HIS A 304 7.22 -2.36 -4.81
C HIS A 304 6.45 -1.83 -6.03
N TRP A 305 5.30 -2.43 -6.31
CA TRP A 305 4.37 -2.06 -7.38
C TRP A 305 3.48 -0.88 -7.03
N SER A 306 4.07 0.13 -6.36
CA SER A 306 3.41 1.39 -6.06
C SER A 306 2.95 2.03 -7.37
N GLY A 307 1.66 2.33 -7.50
CA GLY A 307 1.08 2.79 -8.76
C GLY A 307 -0.28 2.15 -9.03
N LYS A 308 -0.72 2.21 -10.30
CA LYS A 308 -2.01 1.65 -10.73
C LYS A 308 -1.89 0.18 -11.12
N GLY A 309 -0.85 -0.16 -11.87
CA GLY A 309 -0.61 -1.52 -12.31
C GLY A 309 -0.21 -2.40 -11.15
N LYS A 310 -0.88 -3.55 -11.03
CA LYS A 310 -0.56 -4.57 -10.04
C LYS A 310 -0.11 -5.83 -10.75
N PRO A 311 0.91 -6.53 -10.23
CA PRO A 311 1.52 -7.65 -10.93
C PRO A 311 0.48 -8.75 -11.16
N TRP A 312 -0.33 -9.08 -10.15
CA TRP A 312 -1.40 -10.07 -10.29
C TRP A 312 -2.45 -9.72 -11.36
N LEU A 313 -2.87 -8.45 -11.44
CA LEU A 313 -3.84 -8.01 -12.45
C LEU A 313 -3.25 -8.11 -13.86
N ARG A 314 -1.98 -7.75 -14.04
CA ARG A 314 -1.30 -7.79 -15.33
C ARG A 314 -0.98 -9.22 -15.78
N LEU A 315 -0.60 -10.09 -14.84
CA LEU A 315 -0.39 -11.52 -15.08
C LEU A 315 -1.69 -12.19 -15.52
N ASP A 316 -2.80 -11.96 -14.79
CA ASP A 316 -4.12 -12.50 -15.15
C ASP A 316 -4.58 -11.98 -16.54
N ALA A 317 -4.31 -10.70 -16.84
CA ALA A 317 -4.59 -10.10 -18.15
C ALA A 317 -3.62 -10.52 -19.26
N ARG A 318 -2.62 -11.36 -18.98
CA ARG A 318 -1.55 -11.79 -19.91
C ARG A 318 -0.80 -10.61 -20.56
N ARG A 319 -0.60 -9.54 -19.79
CA ARG A 319 0.15 -8.33 -20.20
C ARG A 319 1.18 -7.92 -19.13
N PRO A 320 2.06 -8.83 -18.68
CA PRO A 320 3.02 -8.51 -17.62
C PRO A 320 4.08 -7.52 -18.09
N CYS A 321 4.55 -6.67 -17.17
CA CYS A 321 5.91 -6.13 -17.25
C CYS A 321 6.91 -7.24 -16.93
N THR A 322 8.16 -7.10 -17.38
CA THR A 322 9.24 -8.05 -17.10
C THR A 322 9.36 -8.40 -15.60
N LEU A 323 9.31 -7.38 -14.74
CA LEU A 323 9.46 -7.55 -13.30
C LEU A 323 8.25 -8.21 -12.62
N ASP A 324 7.05 -8.19 -13.23
CA ASP A 324 5.86 -8.84 -12.64
C ASP A 324 6.08 -10.35 -12.47
N ASN A 325 6.93 -10.96 -13.31
CA ASN A 325 7.31 -12.37 -13.18
C ASN A 325 8.12 -12.67 -11.91
N LEU A 326 8.76 -11.66 -11.30
CA LEU A 326 9.42 -11.82 -10.00
C LEU A 326 8.41 -11.90 -8.85
N TRP A 327 7.19 -11.40 -9.04
CA TRP A 327 6.10 -11.51 -8.08
C TRP A 327 5.37 -12.86 -8.15
N ALA A 328 5.27 -13.45 -9.35
CA ALA A 328 4.51 -14.67 -9.61
C ALA A 328 4.83 -15.86 -8.67
N PRO A 329 6.09 -16.12 -8.25
CA PRO A 329 6.41 -17.21 -7.32
C PRO A 329 5.72 -17.09 -5.94
N TYR A 330 5.32 -15.88 -5.55
CA TYR A 330 4.66 -15.62 -4.25
C TYR A 330 3.14 -15.68 -4.33
N ASP A 331 2.58 -15.99 -5.50
CA ASP A 331 1.15 -16.03 -5.71
C ASP A 331 0.54 -17.35 -5.23
N LEU A 332 -0.13 -17.30 -4.09
CA LEU A 332 -0.81 -18.46 -3.53
C LEU A 332 -2.26 -18.60 -4.03
N LEU A 333 -2.78 -17.71 -4.87
CA LEU A 333 -4.17 -17.80 -5.35
C LEU A 333 -4.41 -19.17 -6.03
N LYS A 334 -5.49 -19.85 -5.63
CA LYS A 334 -5.98 -21.03 -6.35
C LYS A 334 -6.76 -20.55 -7.57
N HIS A 335 -6.21 -20.80 -8.75
CA HIS A 335 -6.98 -20.66 -9.97
C HIS A 335 -7.88 -21.90 -10.10
N GLU A 336 -9.19 -21.70 -10.29
CA GLU A 336 -10.08 -22.80 -10.65
C GLU A 336 -9.56 -23.42 -11.96
N SER A 337 -9.29 -24.72 -11.95
CA SER A 337 -8.98 -25.43 -13.18
C SER A 337 -10.23 -25.41 -14.05
N LEU A 338 -10.14 -24.84 -15.25
CA LEU A 338 -11.19 -24.91 -16.28
C LEU A 338 -11.48 -26.35 -16.76
N PHE A 339 -10.79 -27.35 -16.19
CA PHE A 339 -11.08 -28.75 -16.36
C PHE A 339 -11.69 -29.25 -15.05
N SER A 340 -13.00 -29.10 -14.93
CA SER A 340 -13.80 -30.07 -14.21
C SER A 340 -13.78 -31.35 -15.05
N ASP A 341 -13.23 -32.42 -14.48
CA ASP A 341 -13.16 -33.74 -15.07
C ASP A 341 -14.50 -34.12 -15.70
N ILE A 342 -14.51 -34.30 -17.02
CA ILE A 342 -15.50 -35.12 -17.70
C ILE A 342 -15.04 -36.56 -17.43
N SER A 343 -15.54 -37.16 -16.35
CA SER A 343 -15.42 -38.59 -16.09
C SER A 343 -16.79 -39.17 -15.77
#